data_AF-A0A9X9XU01-F1
#
_entry.id   AF-A0A9X9XU01-F1
#
_cell.length_a   1.000
_cell.length_b   1.000
_cell.length_c   1.000
_cell.angle_alpha   90.00
_cell.angle_beta   90.00
_cell.angle_gamma   90.00
#
_symmetry.space_group_name_H-M   'P 1'
#
loop_
_entity.id
_entity.type
_entity.pdbx_description
1 polymer ?
#
loop_
_entity_poly.entity_id
_entity_poly.type
_entity_poly.pdbx_seq_one_letter_code
_entity_poly.pdbx_strand_id
1 'polypeptide(L)'
;MMSANYISTLMLSSSLRSSITNNQAALTKASKEATTGRFADVGLELGATTGSDVTLRADLSFADQLVDTNGLVSGRLDTTQNRITQLGATATSFLKDLIAARSTDGGGRIILPPASANLQDLIGALNVSYNGSYLFSGVNTQNTPITAYTAGSASKNQVDADFLRPSASRNPRPA
;
A
#
# COMPACT_ATOMS: atom_id res chain seq x y z
N MET A 1 -72.12 13.50 33.29
CA MET A 1 -71.36 12.23 33.49
C MET A 1 -70.49 11.82 32.28
N MET A 2 -70.37 12.64 31.23
CA MET A 2 -69.51 12.32 30.08
C MET A 2 -68.03 12.72 30.25
N SER A 3 -67.69 13.80 30.96
CA SER A 3 -66.30 14.31 31.04
C SER A 3 -65.31 13.34 31.70
N ALA A 4 -65.73 12.60 32.72
CA ALA A 4 -64.88 11.63 33.42
C ALA A 4 -64.45 10.45 32.53
N ASN A 5 -65.31 10.00 31.61
CA ASN A 5 -64.97 8.92 30.67
C ASN A 5 -63.95 9.39 29.62
N TYR A 6 -64.10 10.59 29.06
CA TYR A 6 -63.11 11.15 28.13
C TYR A 6 -61.75 11.41 28.79
N ILE A 7 -61.74 11.87 30.04
CA ILE A 7 -60.50 12.09 30.80
C ILE A 7 -59.79 10.76 31.09
N SER A 8 -60.53 9.71 31.50
CA SER A 8 -59.96 8.38 31.74
C SER A 8 -59.43 7.71 30.46
N THR A 9 -60.12 7.86 29.33
CA THR A 9 -59.66 7.35 28.02
C THR A 9 -58.43 8.12 27.52
N LEU A 10 -58.38 9.44 27.72
CA LEU A 10 -57.22 10.26 27.38
C LEU A 10 -56.00 9.89 28.23
N MET A 11 -56.19 9.71 29.55
CA MET A 11 -55.13 9.25 30.45
C MET A 11 -54.60 7.87 30.05
N LEU A 12 -55.49 6.90 29.78
CA LEU A 12 -55.08 5.56 29.35
C LEU A 12 -54.33 5.58 28.01
N SER A 13 -54.82 6.33 27.02
CA SER A 13 -54.14 6.45 25.72
C SER A 13 -52.80 7.18 25.81
N SER A 14 -52.67 8.18 26.69
CA SER A 14 -51.42 8.88 26.93
C SER A 14 -50.38 7.98 27.63
N SER A 15 -50.79 7.18 28.60
CA SER A 15 -49.94 6.19 29.26
C SER A 15 -49.48 5.11 28.29
N LEU A 16 -50.39 4.60 27.43
CA LEU A 16 -50.03 3.63 26.39
C LEU A 16 -49.03 4.23 25.38
N ARG A 17 -49.24 5.48 24.95
CA ARG A 17 -48.30 6.16 24.05
C ARG A 17 -46.93 6.35 24.71
N SER A 18 -46.89 6.76 25.97
CA SER A 18 -45.65 6.88 26.76
C SER A 18 -44.93 5.54 26.87
N SER A 19 -45.64 4.45 27.18
CA SER A 19 -45.08 3.10 27.22
C SER A 19 -44.53 2.65 25.86
N ILE A 20 -45.22 2.94 24.76
CA ILE A 20 -44.72 2.63 23.41
C ILE A 20 -43.44 3.41 23.12
N THR A 21 -43.39 4.71 23.43
CA THR A 21 -42.18 5.53 23.24
C THR A 21 -41.02 5.02 24.10
N ASN A 22 -41.27 4.65 25.35
CA ASN A 22 -40.24 4.09 26.24
C ASN A 22 -39.72 2.74 25.73
N ASN A 23 -40.61 1.86 25.26
CA ASN A 23 -40.21 0.57 24.70
C ASN A 23 -39.42 0.74 23.39
N GLN A 24 -39.77 1.70 22.53
CA GLN A 24 -39.00 2.01 21.32
C GLN A 24 -37.60 2.54 21.65
N ALA A 25 -37.47 3.39 22.67
CA ALA A 25 -36.18 3.88 23.14
C ALA A 25 -35.33 2.75 23.73
N ALA A 26 -35.91 1.89 24.57
CA ALA A 26 -35.24 0.72 25.14
C ALA A 26 -34.82 -0.28 24.07
N LEU A 27 -35.67 -0.52 23.06
CA LEU A 27 -35.34 -1.38 21.93
C LEU A 27 -34.17 -0.79 21.13
N THR A 28 -34.20 0.51 20.83
CA THR A 28 -33.10 1.19 20.12
C THR A 28 -31.78 1.09 20.89
N LYS A 29 -31.83 1.31 22.22
CA LYS A 29 -30.69 1.14 23.12
C LYS A 29 -30.18 -0.31 23.04
N ALA A 30 -31.03 -1.29 23.32
CA ALA A 30 -30.66 -2.71 23.31
C ALA A 30 -30.15 -3.18 21.95
N SER A 31 -30.73 -2.71 20.83
CA SER A 31 -30.22 -3.01 19.48
C SER A 31 -28.83 -2.40 19.25
N LYS A 32 -28.57 -1.19 19.73
CA LYS A 32 -27.23 -0.58 19.67
C LYS A 32 -26.23 -1.33 20.54
N GLU A 33 -26.62 -1.74 21.75
CA GLU A 33 -25.76 -2.49 22.66
C GLU A 33 -25.49 -3.90 22.14
N ALA A 34 -26.48 -4.55 21.53
CA ALA A 34 -26.34 -5.88 20.92
C ALA A 34 -25.43 -5.87 19.69
N THR A 35 -25.49 -4.81 18.86
CA THR A 35 -24.65 -4.71 17.64
C THR A 35 -23.23 -4.27 17.96
N THR A 36 -23.04 -3.40 18.95
CA THR A 36 -21.72 -2.87 19.31
C THR A 36 -21.03 -3.66 20.42
N GLY A 37 -21.77 -4.50 21.16
CA GLY A 37 -21.30 -5.20 22.35
C GLY A 37 -20.97 -4.27 23.53
N ARG A 38 -21.45 -3.02 23.51
CA ARG A 38 -21.08 -1.96 24.45
C ARG A 38 -22.32 -1.25 24.96
N PHE A 39 -22.30 -0.75 26.19
CA PHE A 39 -23.36 0.10 26.71
C PHE A 39 -23.57 1.35 25.84
N ALA A 40 -24.82 1.72 25.60
CA ALA A 40 -25.17 2.86 24.77
C ALA A 40 -24.82 4.19 25.46
N ASP A 41 -24.80 4.19 26.79
CA ASP A 41 -24.34 5.29 27.64
C ASP A 41 -23.28 4.78 28.62
N VAL A 42 -22.03 4.89 28.19
CA VAL A 42 -20.87 4.42 28.94
C VAL A 42 -20.56 5.33 30.13
N GLY A 43 -20.98 6.60 30.09
CA GLY A 43 -20.78 7.57 31.17
C GLY A 43 -21.71 7.32 32.34
N LEU A 44 -22.97 7.00 32.03
CA LEU A 44 -23.96 6.64 33.05
C LEU A 44 -23.67 5.28 33.70
N GLU A 45 -23.21 4.30 32.93
CA GLU A 45 -23.03 2.93 33.43
C GLU A 45 -21.68 2.69 34.14
N LEU A 46 -20.58 3.32 33.68
CA LEU A 46 -19.23 3.13 34.25
C LEU A 46 -18.80 4.26 35.20
N GLY A 47 -19.45 5.44 35.13
CA GLY A 47 -19.16 6.56 36.02
C GLY A 47 -17.70 7.02 35.99
N ALA A 48 -16.97 6.82 37.10
CA ALA A 48 -15.58 7.26 37.22
C ALA A 48 -14.60 6.50 36.30
N THR A 49 -14.93 5.28 35.89
CA THR A 49 -14.03 4.45 35.04
C THR A 49 -14.22 4.69 33.55
N THR A 50 -15.20 5.51 33.15
CA THR A 50 -15.44 5.89 31.75
C THR A 50 -14.21 6.54 31.11
N GLY A 51 -13.43 7.32 31.87
CA GLY A 51 -12.19 7.91 31.39
C GLY A 51 -11.18 6.86 30.92
N SER A 52 -10.97 5.81 31.73
CA SER A 52 -10.07 4.71 31.39
C SER A 52 -10.56 3.88 30.21
N ASP A 53 -11.88 3.65 30.08
CA ASP A 53 -12.46 2.97 28.93
C ASP A 53 -12.28 3.78 27.63
N VAL A 54 -12.48 5.10 27.67
CA VAL A 54 -12.24 5.98 26.51
C VAL A 54 -10.77 5.99 26.12
N THR A 55 -9.84 6.07 27.08
CA THR A 55 -8.41 5.98 26.81
C THR A 55 -8.03 4.64 26.16
N LEU A 56 -8.49 3.52 26.72
CA LEU A 56 -8.20 2.19 26.16
C LEU A 56 -8.72 2.04 24.73
N ARG A 57 -9.87 2.65 24.41
CA ARG A 57 -10.41 2.66 23.05
C ARG A 57 -9.56 3.50 22.08
N ALA A 58 -9.05 4.64 22.55
CA ALA A 58 -8.13 5.44 21.76
C ALA A 58 -6.82 4.68 21.49
N ASP A 59 -6.28 4.02 22.51
CA ASP A 59 -5.07 3.19 22.40
C ASP A 59 -5.29 2.02 21.44
N LEU A 60 -6.44 1.33 21.51
CA LEU A 60 -6.79 0.26 20.59
C LEU A 60 -6.91 0.78 19.15
N SER A 61 -7.61 1.90 18.93
CA SER A 61 -7.73 2.50 17.60
C SER A 61 -6.38 2.91 17.03
N PHE A 62 -5.46 3.38 17.88
CA PHE A 62 -4.11 3.71 17.47
C PHE A 62 -3.29 2.45 17.13
N ALA A 63 -3.43 1.38 17.91
CA ALA A 63 -2.81 0.10 17.62
C ALA A 63 -3.30 -0.49 16.29
N ASP A 64 -4.60 -0.43 16.01
CA ASP A 64 -5.18 -0.87 14.73
C ASP A 64 -4.59 -0.08 13.55
N GLN A 65 -4.48 1.25 13.67
CA GLN A 65 -3.85 2.10 12.65
C GLN A 65 -2.37 1.74 12.42
N LEU A 66 -1.64 1.38 13.47
CA LEU A 66 -0.26 0.93 13.35
C LEU A 66 -0.18 -0.42 12.60
N VAL A 67 -1.09 -1.35 12.88
CA VAL A 67 -1.19 -2.63 12.17
C VAL A 67 -1.49 -2.39 10.69
N ASP A 68 -2.46 -1.54 10.36
CA ASP A 68 -2.80 -1.20 8.98
C ASP A 68 -1.60 -0.57 8.23
N THR A 69 -0.92 0.37 8.88
CA THR A 69 0.28 1.02 8.33
C THR A 69 1.40 0.01 8.08
N ASN A 70 1.63 -0.90 9.03
CA ASN A 70 2.61 -1.96 8.87
C ASN A 70 2.23 -2.94 7.76
N GLY A 71 0.94 -3.23 7.57
CA GLY A 71 0.43 -4.02 6.44
C GLY A 71 0.78 -3.38 5.09
N LEU A 72 0.59 -2.06 4.96
CA LEU A 72 0.97 -1.32 3.77
C LEU A 72 2.48 -1.35 3.52
N VAL A 73 3.29 -1.17 4.58
CA VAL A 73 4.75 -1.23 4.49
C VAL A 73 5.22 -2.62 4.09
N SER A 74 4.67 -3.69 4.69
CA SER A 74 4.98 -5.07 4.33
C SER A 74 4.69 -5.33 2.85
N GLY A 75 3.50 -4.97 2.37
CA GLY A 75 3.14 -5.16 0.95
C GLY A 75 4.07 -4.41 -0.01
N ARG A 76 4.52 -3.21 0.35
CA ARG A 76 5.54 -2.46 -0.41
C ARG A 76 6.89 -3.15 -0.41
N LEU A 77 7.35 -3.64 0.74
CA LEU A 77 8.62 -4.35 0.87
C LEU A 77 8.60 -5.68 0.12
N ASP A 78 7.51 -6.45 0.22
CA ASP A 78 7.33 -7.71 -0.49
C ASP A 78 7.36 -7.50 -2.00
N THR A 79 6.64 -6.48 -2.49
CA THR A 79 6.66 -6.13 -3.92
C THR A 79 8.07 -5.74 -4.37
N THR A 80 8.76 -4.92 -3.57
CA THR A 80 10.13 -4.48 -3.86
C THR A 80 11.09 -5.66 -3.91
N GLN A 81 11.05 -6.53 -2.89
CA GLN A 81 11.90 -7.71 -2.78
C GLN A 81 11.64 -8.69 -3.92
N ASN A 82 10.37 -8.95 -4.27
CA ASN A 82 10.02 -9.83 -5.38
C ASN A 82 10.60 -9.32 -6.71
N ARG A 83 10.54 -8.01 -6.97
CA ARG A 83 11.12 -7.41 -8.17
C ARG A 83 12.65 -7.49 -8.16
N ILE A 84 13.30 -7.16 -7.06
CA ILE A 84 14.77 -7.27 -6.94
C ILE A 84 15.24 -8.73 -7.14
N THR A 85 14.53 -9.70 -6.55
CA THR A 85 14.84 -11.12 -6.72
C THR A 85 14.70 -11.56 -8.18
N GLN A 86 13.62 -11.15 -8.86
CA GLN A 86 13.42 -11.42 -10.28
C GLN A 86 14.54 -10.82 -11.13
N LEU A 87 14.91 -9.56 -10.86
CA LEU A 87 16.02 -8.90 -11.56
C LEU A 87 17.36 -9.61 -11.36
N GLY A 88 17.65 -10.06 -10.13
CA GLY A 88 18.85 -10.83 -9.83
C GLY A 88 18.89 -12.16 -10.59
N ALA A 89 17.75 -12.85 -10.69
CA ALA A 89 17.64 -14.09 -11.46
C ALA A 89 17.85 -13.85 -12.96
N THR A 90 17.20 -12.84 -13.54
CA THR A 90 17.38 -12.44 -14.95
C THR A 90 18.82 -12.06 -15.24
N ALA A 91 19.46 -11.25 -14.38
CA ALA A 91 20.86 -10.85 -14.54
C ALA A 91 21.81 -12.06 -14.48
N THR A 92 21.56 -13.00 -13.55
CA THR A 92 22.36 -14.22 -13.43
C THR A 92 22.21 -15.12 -14.65
N SER A 93 20.98 -15.26 -15.19
CA SER A 93 20.73 -16.01 -16.41
C SER A 93 21.44 -15.39 -17.60
N PHE A 94 21.28 -14.07 -17.77
CA PHE A 94 21.92 -13.34 -18.86
C PHE A 94 23.45 -13.41 -18.81
N LEU A 95 24.04 -13.39 -17.62
CA LEU A 95 25.48 -13.59 -17.46
C LEU A 95 25.94 -14.96 -17.99
N LYS A 96 25.16 -16.02 -17.75
CA LYS A 96 25.46 -17.35 -18.30
C LYS A 96 25.38 -17.36 -19.83
N ASP A 97 24.34 -16.73 -20.38
CA ASP A 97 24.17 -16.60 -21.83
C ASP A 97 25.33 -15.82 -22.45
N LEU A 98 25.79 -14.76 -21.79
CA LEU A 98 26.92 -13.95 -22.23
C LEU A 98 28.25 -14.74 -22.22
N ILE A 99 28.49 -15.53 -21.17
CA ILE A 99 29.67 -16.41 -21.09
C ILE A 99 29.65 -17.45 -22.20
N ALA A 100 28.48 -18.05 -22.48
CA ALA A 100 28.32 -19.02 -23.56
C ALA A 100 28.52 -18.38 -24.95
N ALA A 101 27.94 -17.20 -25.17
CA ALA A 101 28.06 -16.46 -26.42
C ALA A 101 29.50 -16.00 -26.71
N ARG A 102 30.28 -15.66 -25.67
CA ARG A 102 31.69 -15.25 -25.82
C ARG A 102 32.55 -16.28 -26.55
N SER A 103 32.28 -17.56 -26.33
CA SER A 103 33.06 -18.67 -26.92
C SER A 103 32.56 -19.08 -28.31
N THR A 104 31.55 -18.40 -28.85
CA THR A 104 30.90 -18.73 -30.12
C THR A 104 31.21 -17.66 -31.17
N ASP A 105 31.59 -18.08 -32.38
CA ASP A 105 31.73 -17.15 -33.51
C ASP A 105 30.38 -16.51 -33.84
N GLY A 106 30.35 -15.16 -33.86
CA GLY A 106 29.12 -14.40 -34.01
C GLY A 106 28.26 -14.30 -32.74
N GLY A 107 28.77 -14.70 -31.57
CA GLY A 107 28.07 -14.63 -30.29
C GLY A 107 27.47 -13.26 -29.96
N GLY A 108 28.09 -12.17 -30.41
CA GLY A 108 27.54 -10.82 -30.28
C GLY A 108 26.17 -10.64 -30.95
N ARG A 109 25.93 -11.29 -32.08
CA ARG A 109 24.60 -11.25 -32.76
C ARG A 109 23.58 -12.13 -32.06
N ILE A 110 24.04 -13.21 -31.43
CA ILE A 110 23.19 -14.17 -30.70
C ILE A 110 22.71 -13.56 -29.37
N ILE A 111 23.56 -12.81 -28.68
CA ILE A 111 23.25 -12.23 -27.37
C ILE A 111 22.44 -10.93 -27.46
N LEU A 112 22.41 -10.26 -28.61
CA LEU A 112 21.76 -8.96 -28.78
C LEU A 112 20.24 -8.98 -28.49
N PRO A 113 19.46 -9.96 -29.00
CA PRO A 113 18.03 -10.06 -28.67
C PRO A 113 17.75 -10.24 -27.17
N PRO A 114 18.34 -11.23 -26.45
CA PRO A 114 18.09 -11.38 -25.02
C PRO A 114 18.63 -10.20 -24.20
N ALA A 115 19.73 -9.57 -24.61
CA ALA A 115 20.23 -8.35 -23.96
C ALA A 115 19.20 -7.22 -24.02
N SER A 116 18.58 -7.03 -25.18
CA SER A 116 17.57 -5.98 -25.38
C SER A 116 16.30 -6.25 -24.58
N ALA A 117 15.83 -7.50 -24.56
CA ALA A 117 14.67 -7.91 -23.78
C ALA A 117 14.91 -7.76 -22.27
N ASN A 118 16.03 -8.26 -21.77
CA ASN A 118 16.38 -8.17 -20.35
C ASN A 118 16.54 -6.71 -19.88
N LEU A 119 17.03 -5.82 -20.75
CA LEU A 119 17.09 -4.39 -20.45
C LEU A 119 15.69 -3.75 -20.38
N GLN A 120 14.78 -4.12 -21.28
CA GLN A 120 13.39 -3.66 -21.22
C GLN A 120 12.70 -4.16 -19.94
N ASP A 121 12.91 -5.41 -19.57
CA ASP A 121 12.39 -5.99 -18.33
C ASP A 121 12.97 -5.30 -17.09
N LEU A 122 14.26 -4.97 -17.10
CA LEU A 122 14.90 -4.20 -16.04
C LEU A 122 14.24 -2.83 -15.87
N ILE A 123 14.06 -2.10 -16.97
CA ILE A 123 13.40 -0.78 -16.95
C ILE A 123 11.96 -0.91 -16.46
N GLY A 124 11.23 -1.93 -16.91
CA GLY A 124 9.86 -2.20 -16.47
C GLY A 124 9.77 -2.49 -14.97
N ALA A 125 10.67 -3.33 -14.45
CA ALA A 125 10.71 -3.68 -13.03
C ALA A 125 11.07 -2.47 -12.15
N LEU A 126 12.00 -1.61 -12.59
CA LEU A 126 12.36 -0.39 -11.88
C LEU A 126 11.24 0.67 -11.93
N ASN A 127 10.38 0.63 -12.94
CA ASN A 127 9.20 1.50 -13.05
C ASN A 127 7.94 0.90 -12.39
N VAL A 128 8.06 -0.11 -11.52
CA VAL A 128 6.90 -0.66 -10.82
C VAL A 128 6.30 0.36 -9.84
N SER A 129 4.98 0.41 -9.78
CA SER A 129 4.22 1.22 -8.82
C SER A 129 3.47 0.34 -7.83
N TYR A 130 3.35 0.79 -6.58
CA TYR A 130 2.50 0.22 -5.55
C TYR A 130 1.59 1.31 -4.99
N ASN A 131 0.28 1.06 -5.01
CA ASN A 131 -0.74 2.04 -4.58
C ASN A 131 -0.56 3.43 -5.23
N GLY A 132 -0.27 3.47 -6.54
CA GLY A 132 -0.07 4.71 -7.30
C GLY A 132 1.28 5.41 -7.10
N SER A 133 2.17 4.88 -6.26
CA SER A 133 3.52 5.45 -6.04
C SER A 133 4.61 4.54 -6.60
N TYR A 134 5.60 5.09 -7.31
CA TYR A 134 6.74 4.33 -7.81
C TYR A 134 7.68 3.86 -6.69
N LEU A 135 7.99 2.56 -6.65
CA LEU A 135 8.78 1.98 -5.56
C LEU A 135 10.27 2.35 -5.59
N PHE A 136 10.84 2.53 -6.78
CA PHE A 136 12.27 2.77 -6.98
C PHE A 136 12.62 4.24 -7.31
N SER A 137 11.70 5.16 -7.05
CA SER A 137 11.85 6.60 -7.34
C SER A 137 12.43 7.42 -6.18
N GLY A 138 12.73 6.76 -5.05
CA GLY A 138 13.18 7.43 -3.84
C GLY A 138 12.12 8.38 -3.31
N VAL A 139 12.44 9.68 -3.24
CA VAL A 139 11.52 10.72 -2.76
C VAL A 139 10.51 11.17 -3.81
N ASN A 140 10.77 10.96 -5.10
CA ASN A 140 9.91 11.47 -6.17
C ASN A 140 8.91 10.42 -6.67
N THR A 141 8.00 10.01 -5.78
CA THR A 141 7.08 8.88 -6.01
C THR A 141 6.03 9.08 -7.09
N GLN A 142 5.87 10.31 -7.59
CA GLN A 142 4.86 10.67 -8.60
C GLN A 142 5.40 10.65 -10.03
N ASN A 143 6.72 10.50 -10.21
CA ASN A 143 7.34 10.46 -11.53
C ASN A 143 7.95 9.08 -11.79
N THR A 144 7.91 8.64 -13.06
CA THR A 144 8.59 7.43 -13.50
C THR A 144 10.09 7.56 -13.22
N PRO A 145 10.70 6.62 -12.47
CA PRO A 145 12.11 6.72 -12.09
C PRO A 145 13.06 6.53 -13.26
N ILE A 146 12.73 5.62 -14.20
CA ILE A 146 13.62 5.24 -15.29
C ILE A 146 12.96 5.54 -16.63
N THR A 147 13.65 6.31 -17.48
CA THR A 147 13.23 6.56 -18.86
C THR A 147 13.49 5.33 -19.73
N ALA A 148 12.61 5.09 -20.71
CA ALA A 148 12.80 4.00 -21.67
C ALA A 148 14.14 4.13 -22.42
N TYR A 149 14.82 3.00 -22.61
CA TYR A 149 16.07 2.93 -23.35
C TYR A 149 15.80 2.75 -24.85
N THR A 150 15.56 3.87 -25.52
CA THR A 150 15.25 3.93 -26.95
C THR A 150 16.20 4.86 -27.69
N ALA A 151 16.21 4.78 -29.04
CA ALA A 151 16.98 5.68 -29.87
C ALA A 151 16.62 7.15 -29.55
N GLY A 152 17.64 7.98 -29.29
CA GLY A 152 17.46 9.38 -28.89
C GLY A 152 17.29 9.62 -27.39
N SER A 153 17.11 8.58 -26.57
CA SER A 153 17.12 8.74 -25.11
C SER A 153 18.51 9.19 -24.62
N ALA A 154 18.55 10.02 -23.58
CA ALA A 154 19.80 10.54 -23.03
C ALA A 154 20.76 9.41 -22.61
N SER A 155 20.22 8.38 -21.95
CA SER A 155 20.97 7.20 -21.51
C SER A 155 21.58 6.44 -22.68
N LYS A 156 20.82 6.20 -23.77
CA LYS A 156 21.35 5.51 -24.95
C LYS A 156 22.43 6.33 -25.65
N ASN A 157 22.20 7.64 -25.82
CA ASN A 157 23.15 8.52 -26.45
C ASN A 157 24.48 8.58 -25.68
N GLN A 158 24.45 8.56 -24.34
CA GLN A 158 25.66 8.50 -23.53
C GLN A 158 26.39 7.16 -23.67
N VAL A 159 25.68 6.04 -23.61
CA VAL A 159 26.31 4.71 -23.78
C VAL A 159 26.96 4.58 -25.16
N ASP A 160 26.27 4.99 -26.21
CA ASP A 160 26.80 4.96 -27.57
C ASP A 160 28.02 5.89 -27.70
N ALA A 161 28.00 7.08 -27.08
CA ALA A 161 29.13 8.00 -27.07
C ALA A 161 30.35 7.44 -26.30
N ASP A 162 30.15 6.84 -25.14
CA ASP A 162 31.24 6.26 -24.34
C ASP A 162 31.87 5.04 -25.03
N PHE A 163 31.09 4.25 -25.75
CA PHE A 163 31.61 3.11 -26.53
C PHE A 163 32.45 3.55 -27.72
N LEU A 164 32.16 4.73 -28.29
CA LEU A 164 32.88 5.31 -29.43
C LEU A 164 34.12 6.13 -29.02
N ARG A 165 34.33 6.39 -27.72
CA ARG A 165 35.53 7.09 -27.24
C ARG A 165 36.75 6.17 -27.32
N PRO A 166 37.88 6.61 -27.93
CA PRO A 166 39.13 5.87 -27.87
C PRO A 166 39.60 5.72 -26.42
N SER A 167 40.12 4.55 -26.04
CA SER A 167 40.67 4.27 -24.69
C SER A 167 42.00 5.02 -24.44
N ALA A 168 41.94 6.36 -24.43
CA ALA A 168 43.08 7.20 -24.10
C ALA A 168 43.26 7.31 -22.57
N SER A 169 43.85 6.29 -21.95
CA SER A 169 44.65 6.41 -20.71
C SER A 169 45.19 5.06 -20.21
N ARG A 170 46.03 4.37 -21.01
CA ARG A 170 47.08 3.54 -20.40
C ARG A 170 48.22 4.48 -19.98
N ASN A 171 48.14 4.91 -18.73
CA ASN A 171 49.17 5.63 -17.99
C ASN A 171 50.59 5.03 -18.23
N PRO A 172 51.57 5.75 -18.81
CA PRO A 172 52.96 5.34 -18.72
C PRO A 172 53.45 5.64 -17.30
N ARG A 173 53.78 4.58 -16.55
CA ARG A 173 54.43 4.69 -15.23
C ARG A 173 55.70 5.55 -15.37
N PRO A 174 55.85 6.66 -14.63
CA PRO A 174 57.12 7.36 -14.58
C PRO A 174 58.14 6.55 -13.77
N ALA A 175 59.36 6.48 -14.28
CA ALA A 175 60.54 5.91 -13.62
C ALA A 175 61.03 6.80 -12.47
#